data_AF-A0A1G6CEW3-F1
#
_entry.id   AF-A0A1G6CEW3-F1
#
_cell.length_a   1.000
_cell.length_b   1.000
_cell.length_c   1.000
_cell.angle_alpha   90.00
_cell.angle_beta   90.00
_cell.angle_gamma   90.00
#
_symmetry.space_group_name_H-M   'P 1'
#
loop_
_entity.id
_entity.type
_entity.pdbx_description
1 polymer ?
#
loop_
_entity_poly.entity_id
_entity_poly.type
_entity_poly.pdbx_seq_one_letter_code
_entity_poly.pdbx_strand_id
1 'polypeptide(L)'
;MARHLGKAASVAGGIALSAVTAAVAFANIPAESTFEDNLSQTAPVGHATTMAAPVGGAPLFVAAASGALPVCVTDDEVISRLEAERNELGGETVMLAGGLEQAFADEWRRQTESAPVEVSTVLAHVLPEGDVSFVDVIEIGIDGCALSRTIITEDDWRYLLVRAAGVGV
;
A
#
# COMPACT_ATOMS: atom_id res chain seq x y z
N MET A 1 75.85 11.77 -1.57
CA MET A 1 75.47 10.76 -2.57
C MET A 1 74.12 10.18 -2.18
N ALA A 2 73.29 9.90 -3.18
CA ALA A 2 71.85 9.69 -3.10
C ALA A 2 71.40 8.29 -2.63
N ARG A 3 70.07 8.18 -2.47
CA ARG A 3 69.14 7.03 -2.61
C ARG A 3 68.64 6.41 -1.28
N HIS A 4 67.43 5.89 -1.14
CA HIS A 4 66.06 6.06 -1.67
C HIS A 4 65.24 4.87 -1.07
N LEU A 5 63.95 5.08 -0.74
CA LEU A 5 62.84 4.09 -0.68
C LEU A 5 62.88 3.03 0.47
N GLY A 6 61.77 2.60 1.08
CA GLY A 6 60.35 2.82 0.81
C GLY A 6 59.42 2.09 1.81
N LYS A 7 58.10 2.31 1.60
CA LYS A 7 56.85 1.62 2.01
C LYS A 7 56.97 0.22 2.67
N ALA A 8 56.08 -0.27 3.54
CA ALA A 8 54.61 -0.21 3.51
C ALA A 8 53.97 -0.55 4.88
N ALA A 9 52.75 -0.06 5.08
CA ALA A 9 51.85 -0.42 6.17
C ALA A 9 51.09 -1.72 5.84
N SER A 10 50.93 -2.60 6.83
CA SER A 10 50.08 -3.80 6.73
C SER A 10 48.79 -3.60 7.53
N VAL A 11 47.69 -3.69 6.80
CA VAL A 11 46.29 -3.54 7.21
C VAL A 11 45.85 -4.73 8.06
N ALA A 12 45.30 -4.46 9.24
CA ALA A 12 44.56 -5.44 10.03
C ALA A 12 43.13 -5.53 9.50
N GLY A 13 42.76 -6.71 9.01
CA GLY A 13 41.40 -7.05 8.59
C GLY A 13 40.50 -7.35 9.78
N GLY A 14 39.28 -6.80 9.74
CA GLY A 14 38.19 -7.08 10.66
C GLY A 14 36.95 -6.35 10.17
N ILE A 15 36.29 -6.92 9.15
CA ILE A 15 35.04 -6.37 8.62
C ILE A 15 33.93 -6.80 9.59
N ALA A 16 33.48 -5.88 10.43
CA ALA A 16 32.25 -6.03 11.19
C ALA A 16 31.06 -5.90 10.22
N LEU A 17 30.22 -6.93 10.16
CA LEU A 17 28.92 -6.88 9.50
C LEU A 17 27.97 -6.04 10.37
N SER A 18 27.85 -4.75 10.05
CA SER A 18 26.77 -3.93 10.58
C SER A 18 25.52 -4.16 9.74
N ALA A 19 24.53 -4.85 10.31
CA ALA A 19 23.18 -4.92 9.76
C ALA A 19 22.60 -3.49 9.72
N VAL A 20 22.23 -3.03 8.53
CA VAL A 20 21.50 -1.77 8.35
C VAL A 20 20.02 -2.08 8.49
N THR A 21 19.48 -1.93 9.69
CA THR A 21 18.03 -1.84 9.88
C THR A 21 17.61 -0.45 9.46
N ALA A 22 17.03 -0.32 8.26
CA ALA A 22 16.41 0.93 7.83
C ALA A 22 15.06 1.08 8.54
N ALA A 23 15.05 1.66 9.74
CA ALA A 23 13.84 2.22 10.31
C ALA A 23 13.56 3.55 9.61
N VAL A 24 12.46 3.61 8.85
CA VAL A 24 11.96 4.89 8.33
C VAL A 24 11.40 5.66 9.52
N ALA A 25 12.14 6.69 9.96
CA ALA A 25 11.70 7.62 10.97
C ALA A 25 10.63 8.53 10.35
N PHE A 26 9.43 8.58 10.94
CA PHE A 26 8.44 9.60 10.67
C PHE A 26 9.04 10.96 11.07
N ALA A 27 9.52 11.70 10.07
CA ALA A 27 10.01 13.06 10.29
C ALA A 27 8.81 13.99 10.53
N ASN A 28 8.72 14.47 11.77
CA ASN A 28 8.11 15.74 12.20
C ASN A 28 6.74 16.10 11.60
N ILE A 29 5.68 15.69 12.28
CA ILE A 29 4.42 16.43 12.24
C ILE A 29 4.66 17.72 13.06
N PRO A 30 4.61 18.93 12.48
CA PRO A 30 4.53 20.14 13.28
C PRO A 30 3.20 20.09 14.05
N ALA A 31 3.30 19.91 15.37
CA ALA A 31 2.22 20.31 16.27
C ALA A 31 2.00 21.82 16.07
N GLU A 32 0.73 22.21 16.01
CA GLU A 32 0.24 23.59 15.86
C GLU A 32 0.09 24.10 14.41
N SER A 33 -0.96 23.63 13.74
CA SER A 33 -1.81 24.55 12.99
C SER A 33 -3.26 24.33 13.41
N THR A 34 -3.84 25.36 14.01
CA THR A 34 -5.27 25.51 14.26
C THR A 34 -6.02 25.37 12.95
N PHE A 35 -6.68 24.24 12.74
CA PHE A 35 -7.68 24.03 11.70
C PHE A 35 -9.04 23.83 12.35
N GLU A 36 -9.44 24.81 13.17
CA GLU A 36 -10.85 25.04 13.44
C GLU A 36 -11.40 25.94 12.33
N ASP A 37 -12.64 25.67 11.93
CA ASP A 37 -13.49 26.46 11.04
C ASP A 37 -13.49 26.07 9.55
N ASN A 38 -14.07 24.90 9.22
CA ASN A 38 -15.25 24.78 8.33
C ASN A 38 -15.79 23.34 8.21
N LEU A 39 -16.18 22.71 9.33
CA LEU A 39 -17.04 21.51 9.26
C LEU A 39 -18.51 21.94 9.25
N SER A 40 -18.87 22.78 8.28
CA SER A 40 -20.27 23.00 7.93
C SER A 40 -20.77 21.78 7.17
N GLN A 41 -21.28 20.83 7.94
CA GLN A 41 -22.58 20.25 7.70
C GLN A 41 -22.79 19.64 6.29
N THR A 42 -22.12 18.53 6.03
CA THR A 42 -22.71 17.48 5.20
C THR A 42 -22.98 16.30 6.12
N ALA A 43 -24.24 16.13 6.53
CA ALA A 43 -24.72 14.86 7.07
C ALA A 43 -24.25 13.72 6.15
N PRO A 44 -24.09 12.47 6.64
CA PRO A 44 -23.73 11.37 5.79
C PRO A 44 -24.82 11.26 4.72
N VAL A 45 -24.50 11.71 3.51
CA VAL A 45 -25.22 11.29 2.31
C VAL A 45 -25.07 9.78 2.40
N GLY A 46 -26.17 9.09 2.70
CA GLY A 46 -26.16 7.64 2.76
C GLY A 46 -25.41 7.19 1.52
N HIS A 47 -24.30 6.48 1.70
CA HIS A 47 -23.59 5.80 0.63
C HIS A 47 -24.58 4.77 0.08
N ALA A 48 -25.49 5.23 -0.77
CA ALA A 48 -26.50 4.46 -1.47
C ALA A 48 -25.94 4.02 -2.84
N THR A 49 -24.63 4.13 -3.02
CA THR A 49 -23.88 3.41 -4.05
C THR A 49 -23.47 2.08 -3.43
N THR A 50 -23.83 0.98 -4.07
CA THR A 50 -23.33 -0.34 -3.69
C THR A 50 -21.81 -0.35 -3.87
N MET A 51 -21.07 -0.36 -2.76
CA MET A 51 -19.62 -0.49 -2.75
C MET A 51 -19.21 -1.81 -3.45
N ALA A 52 -18.18 -1.75 -4.29
CA ALA A 52 -17.68 -2.96 -4.96
C ALA A 52 -17.07 -3.93 -3.94
N ALA A 53 -17.47 -5.21 -4.01
CA ALA A 53 -16.91 -6.26 -3.18
C ALA A 53 -15.48 -6.63 -3.62
N PRO A 54 -14.59 -7.04 -2.68
CA PRO A 54 -13.27 -7.55 -3.03
C PRO A 54 -13.38 -8.76 -3.96
N VAL A 55 -12.81 -8.65 -5.16
CA VAL A 55 -12.82 -9.71 -6.18
C VAL A 55 -11.56 -10.58 -6.05
N GLY A 56 -11.77 -11.85 -5.71
CA GLY A 56 -10.73 -12.87 -5.62
C GLY A 56 -10.58 -13.74 -6.88
N GLY A 57 -9.58 -14.62 -6.89
CA GLY A 57 -9.49 -15.76 -7.81
C GLY A 57 -8.62 -15.57 -9.06
N ALA A 58 -8.70 -16.51 -10.01
CA ALA A 58 -7.73 -16.64 -11.09
C ALA A 58 -7.37 -15.35 -11.87
N PRO A 59 -8.28 -14.37 -12.09
CA PRO A 59 -7.94 -13.18 -12.85
C PRO A 59 -7.59 -11.92 -12.02
N LEU A 60 -6.91 -12.05 -10.87
CA LEU A 60 -6.49 -10.84 -10.11
C LEU A 60 -5.56 -9.91 -10.91
N PHE A 61 -4.75 -10.45 -11.83
CA PHE A 61 -3.66 -9.71 -12.48
C PHE A 61 -3.59 -9.93 -14.00
N VAL A 62 -4.74 -10.12 -14.67
CA VAL A 62 -4.74 -10.47 -16.11
C VAL A 62 -4.21 -9.32 -16.98
N ALA A 63 -2.99 -9.47 -17.50
CA ALA A 63 -2.59 -8.94 -18.80
C ALA A 63 -1.41 -9.74 -19.43
N ALA A 64 -1.71 -10.37 -20.57
CA ALA A 64 -0.88 -10.80 -21.70
C ALA A 64 0.39 -11.67 -21.50
N ALA A 65 0.30 -12.95 -21.91
CA ALA A 65 1.11 -13.55 -23.02
C ALA A 65 1.38 -15.06 -22.88
N SER A 66 1.19 -15.69 -21.71
CA SER A 66 1.66 -17.08 -21.50
C SER A 66 0.57 -18.13 -21.22
N GLY A 67 -0.71 -17.76 -21.20
CA GLY A 67 -1.82 -18.72 -21.10
C GLY A 67 -1.97 -19.47 -19.77
N ALA A 68 -1.07 -19.24 -18.80
CA ALA A 68 -1.16 -19.74 -17.44
C ALA A 68 -1.03 -18.56 -16.47
N LEU A 69 -2.08 -18.28 -15.71
CA LEU A 69 -2.01 -17.32 -14.60
C LEU A 69 -1.33 -18.03 -13.42
N PRO A 70 -0.33 -17.42 -12.77
CA PRO A 70 0.24 -17.99 -11.56
C PRO A 70 -0.86 -18.14 -10.51
N VAL A 71 -0.85 -19.27 -9.80
CA VAL A 71 -1.83 -19.59 -8.74
C VAL A 71 -1.69 -18.62 -7.55
N CYS A 72 -0.51 -18.03 -7.39
CA CYS A 72 -0.18 -17.03 -6.39
C CYS A 72 0.62 -15.92 -7.09
N VAL A 73 0.11 -14.69 -7.03
CA VAL A 73 0.89 -13.48 -7.34
C VAL A 73 1.43 -12.97 -6.02
N THR A 74 2.75 -12.94 -5.88
CA THR A 74 3.39 -12.58 -4.61
C THR A 74 3.32 -11.07 -4.37
N ASP A 75 3.43 -10.66 -3.12
CA ASP A 75 3.59 -9.26 -2.72
C ASP A 75 4.69 -8.52 -3.52
N ASP A 76 5.87 -9.11 -3.69
CA ASP A 76 6.96 -8.55 -4.50
C ASP A 76 6.54 -8.32 -5.97
N GLU A 77 5.78 -9.25 -6.56
CA GLU A 77 5.27 -9.13 -7.93
C GLU A 77 4.20 -8.03 -8.02
N VAL A 78 3.30 -7.95 -7.04
CA VAL A 78 2.31 -6.87 -6.95
C VAL A 78 3.02 -5.52 -6.83
N ILE A 79 3.99 -5.37 -5.93
CA ILE A 79 4.73 -4.13 -5.72
C ILE A 79 5.44 -3.71 -7.01
N SER A 80 6.18 -4.62 -7.64
CA SER A 80 6.87 -4.37 -8.91
C SER A 80 5.92 -3.89 -10.00
N ARG A 81 4.72 -4.48 -10.06
CA ARG A 81 3.68 -4.08 -11.00
C ARG A 81 3.10 -2.70 -10.68
N LEU A 82 2.76 -2.41 -9.43
CA LEU A 82 2.26 -1.10 -9.02
C LEU A 82 3.30 0.00 -9.25
N GLU A 83 4.59 -0.30 -9.08
CA GLU A 83 5.65 0.64 -9.43
C GLU A 83 5.71 0.91 -10.94
N ALA A 84 5.55 -0.13 -11.77
CA ALA A 84 5.47 0.03 -13.22
C ALA A 84 4.22 0.83 -13.63
N GLU A 85 3.05 0.50 -13.08
CA GLU A 85 1.79 1.20 -13.31
C GLU A 85 1.89 2.67 -12.86
N ARG A 86 2.49 2.96 -11.70
CA ARG A 86 2.77 4.33 -11.24
C ARG A 86 3.71 5.09 -12.19
N ASN A 87 4.74 4.44 -12.72
CA ASN A 87 5.66 5.08 -13.66
C ASN A 87 5.01 5.37 -15.03
N GLU A 88 4.06 4.55 -15.46
CA GLU A 88 3.36 4.68 -16.74
C GLU A 88 2.15 5.63 -16.65
N LEU A 89 1.33 5.47 -15.62
CA LEU A 89 0.04 6.15 -15.46
C LEU A 89 0.09 7.32 -14.48
N GLY A 90 1.16 7.44 -13.70
CA GLY A 90 1.25 8.42 -12.60
C GLY A 90 0.49 7.96 -11.36
N GLY A 91 0.07 8.93 -10.53
CA GLY A 91 -0.65 8.66 -9.29
C GLY A 91 0.25 8.32 -8.10
N GLU A 92 -0.35 7.77 -7.05
CA GLU A 92 0.31 7.43 -5.78
C GLU A 92 0.05 5.98 -5.39
N THR A 93 1.10 5.30 -4.90
CA THR A 93 0.97 3.95 -4.33
C THR A 93 1.04 4.05 -2.81
N VAL A 94 0.07 3.43 -2.14
CA VAL A 94 -0.07 3.40 -0.68
C VAL A 94 0.02 1.96 -0.20
N MET A 95 0.67 1.75 0.94
CA MET A 95 0.71 0.47 1.65
C MET A 95 0.16 0.70 3.06
N LEU A 96 -0.89 -0.03 3.42
CA LEU A 96 -1.43 0.01 4.78
C LEU A 96 -0.55 -0.84 5.70
N ALA A 97 -0.30 -0.31 6.90
CA ALA A 97 0.56 -0.91 7.90
C ALA A 97 0.08 -0.61 9.32
N GLY A 98 0.58 -1.37 10.29
CA GLY A 98 0.34 -1.14 11.72
C GLY A 98 -1.02 -1.63 12.20
N GLY A 99 -1.60 -2.64 11.54
CA GLY A 99 -2.92 -3.20 11.84
C GLY A 99 -4.07 -2.50 11.10
N LEU A 100 -3.79 -1.38 10.41
CA LEU A 100 -4.80 -0.70 9.59
C LEU A 100 -5.19 -1.55 8.38
N GLU A 101 -4.28 -2.35 7.85
CA GLU A 101 -4.49 -3.32 6.78
C GLU A 101 -5.61 -4.31 7.11
N GLN A 102 -5.58 -4.93 8.30
CA GLN A 102 -6.60 -5.89 8.72
C GLN A 102 -7.91 -5.17 9.04
N ALA A 103 -7.86 -4.03 9.73
CA ALA A 103 -9.06 -3.26 10.05
C ALA A 103 -9.79 -2.76 8.78
N PHE A 104 -9.03 -2.39 7.74
CA PHE A 104 -9.56 -2.02 6.44
C PHE A 104 -10.23 -3.21 5.75
N ALA A 105 -9.55 -4.36 5.67
CA ALA A 105 -10.09 -5.58 5.06
C ALA A 105 -11.39 -6.03 5.76
N ASP A 106 -11.42 -5.99 7.10
CA ASP A 106 -12.59 -6.34 7.90
C ASP A 106 -13.77 -5.40 7.63
N GLU A 107 -13.53 -4.09 7.61
CA GLU A 107 -14.58 -3.10 7.34
C GLU A 107 -15.10 -3.24 5.90
N TRP A 108 -14.22 -3.38 4.91
CA TRP A 108 -14.63 -3.53 3.51
C TRP A 108 -15.50 -4.77 3.31
N ARG A 109 -15.11 -5.89 3.93
CA ARG A 109 -15.87 -7.14 3.87
C ARG A 109 -17.18 -7.06 4.63
N ARG A 110 -17.23 -6.36 5.76
CA ARG A 110 -18.47 -6.09 6.48
C ARG A 110 -19.45 -5.25 5.65
N GLN A 111 -18.96 -4.22 4.96
CA GLN A 111 -19.79 -3.33 4.13
C GLN A 111 -20.34 -4.02 2.89
N THR A 112 -19.59 -4.98 2.35
CA THR A 112 -19.93 -5.71 1.11
C THR A 112 -20.51 -7.10 1.37
N GLU A 113 -20.77 -7.44 2.63
CA GLU A 113 -21.26 -8.75 3.07
C GLU A 113 -20.39 -9.93 2.57
N SER A 114 -19.08 -9.69 2.46
CA SER A 114 -18.10 -10.68 2.02
C SER A 114 -17.55 -11.49 3.20
N ALA A 115 -17.11 -12.72 2.94
CA ALA A 115 -16.47 -13.55 3.96
C ALA A 115 -15.17 -12.88 4.47
N PRO A 116 -14.90 -12.85 5.79
CA PRO A 116 -13.66 -12.33 6.36
C PRO A 116 -12.41 -13.08 5.86
N VAL A 117 -11.27 -12.38 5.82
CA VAL A 117 -9.96 -12.95 5.46
C VAL A 117 -8.88 -12.35 6.36
N GLU A 118 -7.78 -13.09 6.55
CA GLU A 118 -6.58 -12.56 7.20
C GLU A 118 -5.64 -11.99 6.13
N VAL A 119 -5.23 -10.74 6.31
CA VAL A 119 -4.31 -10.04 5.40
C VAL A 119 -2.98 -9.74 6.09
N SER A 120 -1.89 -9.79 5.33
CA SER A 120 -0.58 -9.29 5.77
C SER A 120 -0.37 -7.81 5.43
N THR A 121 -0.97 -7.34 4.33
CA THR A 121 -0.99 -5.93 3.94
C THR A 121 -2.12 -5.66 2.95
N VAL A 122 -2.42 -4.38 2.75
CA VAL A 122 -3.28 -3.86 1.69
C VAL A 122 -2.48 -2.83 0.91
N LEU A 123 -2.39 -3.03 -0.39
CA LEU A 123 -1.74 -2.11 -1.33
C LEU A 123 -2.81 -1.37 -2.12
N ALA A 124 -2.60 -0.09 -2.39
CA ALA A 124 -3.52 0.71 -3.17
C ALA A 124 -2.76 1.57 -4.19
N HIS A 125 -3.29 1.69 -5.41
CA HIS A 125 -2.83 2.68 -6.40
C HIS A 125 -3.95 3.69 -6.66
N VAL A 126 -3.72 4.92 -6.21
CA VAL A 126 -4.61 6.05 -6.44
C VAL A 126 -4.30 6.64 -7.81
N LEU A 127 -5.24 6.46 -8.74
CA LEU A 127 -5.14 6.84 -10.14
C LEU A 127 -6.00 8.07 -10.41
N PRO A 128 -5.41 9.19 -10.89
CA PRO A 128 -6.19 10.33 -11.34
C PRO A 128 -6.83 10.05 -12.70
N GLU A 129 -8.13 10.28 -12.85
CA GLU A 129 -8.87 10.19 -14.10
C GLU A 129 -9.71 11.46 -14.32
N GLY A 130 -9.09 12.48 -14.92
CA GLY A 130 -9.73 13.79 -15.10
C GLY A 130 -9.96 14.48 -13.76
N ASP A 131 -11.23 14.76 -13.45
CA ASP A 131 -11.65 15.41 -12.19
C ASP A 131 -12.03 14.40 -11.09
N VAL A 132 -11.94 13.10 -11.37
CA VAL A 132 -12.21 12.03 -10.41
C VAL A 132 -10.96 11.18 -10.20
N SER A 133 -10.89 10.47 -9.08
CA SER A 133 -9.84 9.47 -8.84
C SER A 133 -10.45 8.11 -8.56
N PHE A 134 -9.76 7.07 -9.01
CA PHE A 134 -10.07 5.68 -8.68
C PHE A 134 -8.94 5.10 -7.84
N VAL A 135 -9.26 4.10 -7.03
CA VAL A 135 -8.28 3.40 -6.20
C VAL A 135 -8.32 1.93 -6.56
N ASP A 136 -7.23 1.43 -7.13
CA ASP A 136 -7.02 0.00 -7.32
C ASP A 136 -6.47 -0.60 -6.04
N VAL A 137 -7.28 -1.41 -5.35
CA VAL A 137 -6.98 -1.96 -4.03
C VAL A 137 -6.68 -3.45 -4.15
N ILE A 138 -5.54 -3.87 -3.60
CA ILE A 138 -5.06 -5.24 -3.55
C ILE A 138 -4.93 -5.68 -2.09
N GLU A 139 -5.59 -6.77 -1.71
CA GLU A 139 -5.35 -7.45 -0.42
C GLU A 139 -4.27 -8.54 -0.60
N ILE A 140 -3.25 -8.54 0.26
CA ILE A 140 -2.24 -9.60 0.32
C ILE A 140 -2.52 -10.47 1.55
N GLY A 141 -2.57 -11.79 1.36
CA GLY A 141 -2.79 -12.77 2.42
C GLY A 141 -1.57 -12.95 3.31
N ILE A 142 -1.78 -13.61 4.45
CA ILE A 142 -0.70 -13.98 5.38
C ILE A 142 0.32 -14.97 4.79
N ASP A 143 -0.03 -15.62 3.68
CA ASP A 143 0.84 -16.50 2.89
C ASP A 143 1.69 -15.74 1.86
N GLY A 144 1.54 -14.42 1.76
CA GLY A 144 2.24 -13.56 0.80
C GLY A 144 1.62 -13.55 -0.59
N CYS A 145 0.47 -14.19 -0.78
CA CYS A 145 -0.24 -14.23 -2.06
C CYS A 145 -1.33 -13.16 -2.10
N ALA A 146 -1.52 -12.52 -3.24
CA ALA A 146 -2.66 -11.65 -3.46
C ALA A 146 -3.98 -12.43 -3.35
N LEU A 147 -4.88 -11.94 -2.49
CA LEU A 147 -6.20 -12.52 -2.23
C LEU A 147 -7.28 -11.88 -3.09
N SER A 148 -7.21 -10.56 -3.28
CA SER A 148 -8.17 -9.79 -4.06
C SER A 148 -7.51 -8.62 -4.78
N ARG A 149 -8.15 -8.15 -5.86
CA ARG A 149 -7.84 -6.88 -6.53
C ARG A 149 -9.15 -6.26 -7.00
N THR A 150 -9.42 -5.01 -6.66
CA THR A 150 -10.66 -4.35 -7.06
C THR A 150 -10.46 -2.85 -7.14
N ILE A 151 -10.98 -2.26 -8.22
CA ILE A 151 -11.04 -0.81 -8.39
C ILE A 151 -12.29 -0.30 -7.66
N ILE A 152 -12.09 0.63 -6.72
CA ILE A 152 -13.15 1.34 -5.99
C ILE A 152 -13.02 2.85 -6.23
N THR A 153 -14.04 3.60 -5.83
CA THR A 153 -13.99 5.07 -5.87
C THR A 153 -13.08 5.63 -4.78
N GLU A 154 -12.54 6.85 -4.95
CA GLU A 154 -11.81 7.54 -3.89
C GLU A 154 -12.68 7.76 -2.64
N ASP A 155 -13.98 8.02 -2.82
CA ASP A 155 -14.93 8.19 -1.72
C ASP A 155 -15.10 6.91 -0.90
N ASP A 156 -15.26 5.75 -1.56
CA ASP A 156 -15.31 4.44 -0.89
C ASP A 156 -14.01 4.14 -0.14
N TRP A 157 -12.86 4.40 -0.78
CA TRP A 157 -11.54 4.22 -0.17
C TRP A 157 -11.39 5.05 1.12
N ARG A 158 -11.73 6.35 1.05
CA ARG A 158 -11.66 7.25 2.20
C ARG A 158 -12.65 6.87 3.30
N TYR A 159 -13.86 6.49 2.91
CA TYR A 159 -14.87 6.00 3.84
C TYR A 159 -14.35 4.78 4.62
N LEU A 160 -13.80 3.79 3.92
CA LEU A 160 -13.24 2.58 4.54
C LEU A 160 -12.06 2.91 5.45
N LEU A 161 -11.13 3.79 5.04
CA LEU A 161 -9.99 4.19 5.88
C LEU A 161 -10.42 4.86 7.18
N VAL A 162 -11.37 5.79 7.14
CA VAL A 162 -11.86 6.50 8.34
C VAL A 162 -12.50 5.52 9.31
N ARG A 163 -13.34 4.61 8.79
CA ARG A 163 -14.01 3.57 9.57
C ARG A 163 -13.02 2.57 10.17
N ALA A 164 -12.04 2.13 9.39
CA ALA A 164 -10.99 1.20 9.82
C ALA A 164 -10.09 1.80 10.90
N ALA A 165 -9.76 3.10 10.80
CA ALA A 165 -8.99 3.82 11.81
C ALA A 165 -9.76 4.04 13.13
N GLY A 166 -11.04 3.68 13.19
CA GLY A 166 -11.90 3.94 14.35
C GLY A 166 -12.15 5.43 14.58
N VAL A 167 -11.89 6.27 13.59
CA VAL A 167 -12.22 7.70 13.64
C VAL A 167 -13.72 7.81 13.39
N GLY A 168 -14.47 8.24 14.40
CA GLY A 168 -15.90 8.46 14.28
C GLY A 168 -16.20 9.41 13.11
N VAL A 169 -17.17 9.03 12.28
CA VAL A 169 -17.76 9.89 11.24
C VAL A 169 -18.88 10.75 11.82
#